data_AF-A0A813KRJ6-F1
#
_entry.id   AF-A0A813KRJ6-F1
#
_cell.length_a   1.000
_cell.length_b   1.000
_cell.length_c   1.000
_cell.angle_alpha   90.00
_cell.angle_beta   90.00
_cell.angle_gamma   90.00
#
_symmetry.space_group_name_H-M   'P 1'
#
loop_
_entity.id
_entity.type
_entity.pdbx_description
1 polymer ?
#
loop_
_entity_poly.entity_id
_entity_poly.type
_entity_poly.pdbx_seq_one_letter_code
_entity_poly.pdbx_strand_id
1 'polypeptide(L)'
;MRILTQYPLVPAALVALCGVRLVVLDVLWPSGSHEQRRPSHEEVHQKHLTALSELRRAGLAGDFDAMDFRDGLGLGVTSSVEKGAVIMTVPEALALSVDRPRSCVRPE
;
A
#
# COMPACT_ATOMS: atom_id res chain seq x y z
N MET A 1 -44.08 -15.35 -24.14
CA MET A 1 -43.45 -14.27 -24.93
C MET A 1 -41.95 -14.54 -25.05
N ARG A 2 -41.55 -15.08 -26.20
CA ARG A 2 -40.16 -15.35 -26.60
C ARG A 2 -39.78 -14.28 -27.64
N ILE A 3 -39.23 -13.14 -27.22
CA ILE A 3 -38.79 -12.09 -28.17
C ILE A 3 -37.48 -11.40 -27.72
N LEU A 4 -37.02 -11.57 -26.47
CA LEU A 4 -35.82 -10.87 -25.98
C LEU A 4 -34.47 -11.52 -26.37
N THR A 5 -34.48 -12.65 -27.07
CA THR A 5 -33.26 -13.37 -27.47
C THR A 5 -32.76 -13.05 -28.89
N GLN A 6 -33.35 -12.10 -29.60
CA GLN A 6 -33.11 -11.92 -31.03
C GLN A 6 -32.29 -10.68 -31.43
N TYR A 7 -31.92 -9.80 -30.50
CA TYR A 7 -31.10 -8.62 -30.80
C TYR A 7 -30.12 -8.27 -29.67
N PRO A 8 -28.97 -8.95 -29.55
CA PRO A 8 -27.94 -8.62 -28.56
C PRO A 8 -27.29 -7.24 -28.78
N LEU A 9 -27.57 -6.59 -29.91
CA LEU A 9 -27.02 -5.28 -30.27
C LEU A 9 -27.65 -4.12 -29.48
N VAL A 10 -28.91 -4.25 -29.07
CA VAL A 10 -29.62 -3.18 -28.33
C VAL A 10 -29.07 -2.97 -26.92
N PRO A 11 -28.87 -4.00 -26.08
CA PRO A 11 -28.25 -3.81 -24.77
C PRO A 11 -26.78 -3.38 -24.88
N ALA A 12 -26.04 -3.88 -25.88
CA ALA A 12 -24.65 -3.47 -26.10
C ALA A 12 -24.54 -1.98 -26.48
N ALA A 13 -25.43 -1.49 -27.36
CA ALA A 13 -25.47 -0.07 -27.73
C ALA A 13 -25.89 0.82 -26.56
N LEU A 14 -26.82 0.37 -25.70
CA LEU A 14 -27.22 1.09 -24.48
C LEU A 14 -26.08 1.16 -23.46
N VAL A 15 -25.33 0.07 -23.24
CA VAL A 15 -24.16 0.05 -22.35
C VAL A 15 -23.06 0.95 -22.89
N ALA A 16 -22.82 0.94 -24.20
CA ALA A 16 -21.84 1.83 -24.83
C ALA A 16 -22.23 3.31 -24.70
N LEU A 17 -23.49 3.66 -24.96
CA LEU A 17 -23.99 5.03 -24.82
C LEU A 17 -23.98 5.50 -23.35
N CYS A 18 -24.34 4.64 -22.41
CA CYS A 18 -24.24 4.95 -20.97
C CYS A 18 -22.79 5.10 -20.52
N GLY A 19 -21.89 4.21 -20.97
CA GLY A 19 -20.46 4.29 -20.66
C GLY A 19 -19.81 5.56 -21.19
N VAL A 20 -20.11 5.95 -22.43
CA VAL A 20 -19.58 7.20 -23.02
C VAL A 20 -20.13 8.44 -22.30
N ARG A 21 -21.40 8.45 -21.89
CA ARG A 21 -21.95 9.58 -21.11
C ARG A 21 -21.35 9.69 -19.71
N LEU A 22 -21.02 8.58 -19.05
CA LEU A 22 -20.34 8.61 -17.75
C LEU A 22 -18.91 9.13 -17.86
N VAL A 23 -18.17 8.72 -18.89
CA VAL A 23 -16.79 9.20 -19.12
C VAL A 23 -16.76 10.70 -19.43
N VAL A 24 -17.72 11.23 -20.21
CA VAL A 24 -17.77 12.66 -20.52
C VAL A 24 -18.17 13.50 -19.30
N LEU A 25 -19.02 12.98 -18.41
CA LEU A 25 -19.39 13.65 -17.15
C LEU A 25 -18.26 13.64 -16.12
N ASP A 26 -17.43 12.59 -16.08
CA ASP A 26 -16.26 12.49 -15.19
C ASP A 26 -15.15 13.51 -15.56
N VAL A 27 -15.02 13.82 -16.86
CA VAL A 27 -14.09 14.85 -17.35
C VAL A 27 -14.59 16.27 -17.05
N LEU A 28 -15.91 16.49 -16.98
CA LEU A 28 -16.50 17.81 -16.76
C LEU A 28 -16.76 18.15 -15.29
N TRP A 29 -16.81 17.15 -14.41
CA TRP A 29 -17.00 17.35 -12.98
C TRP A 29 -16.14 16.36 -12.19
N PRO A 30 -14.85 16.64 -11.93
CA PRO A 30 -14.04 15.86 -11.02
C PRO A 30 -14.59 16.07 -9.60
N SER A 31 -15.64 15.31 -9.27
CA SER A 31 -16.30 15.34 -7.98
C SER A 31 -15.44 14.58 -6.99
N GLY A 32 -14.57 15.32 -6.29
CA GLY A 32 -13.86 14.84 -5.12
C GLY A 32 -12.37 15.03 -5.22
N SER A 33 -11.91 16.24 -4.91
CA SER A 33 -10.54 16.50 -4.49
C SER A 33 -10.27 15.79 -3.15
N HIS A 34 -10.15 14.47 -3.16
CA HIS A 34 -9.16 13.85 -2.29
C HIS A 34 -7.82 14.07 -2.99
N GLU A 35 -7.24 15.26 -2.77
CA GLU A 35 -5.81 15.43 -2.96
C GLU A 35 -5.12 14.46 -1.99
N GLN A 36 -4.92 13.24 -2.46
CA GLN A 36 -4.06 12.26 -1.85
C GLN A 36 -2.64 12.80 -2.07
N ARG A 37 -2.26 13.77 -1.25
CA ARG A 37 -0.94 14.40 -1.22
C ARG A 37 0.05 13.25 -1.10
N ARG A 38 0.66 12.87 -2.23
CA ARG A 38 1.70 11.86 -2.23
C ARG A 38 2.76 12.36 -1.26
N PRO A 39 3.03 11.62 -0.17
CA PRO A 39 4.03 12.05 0.78
C PRO A 39 5.35 12.21 0.02
N SER A 40 6.10 13.26 0.33
CA SER A 40 7.40 13.44 -0.30
C SER A 40 8.28 12.24 0.05
N HIS A 41 9.21 11.88 -0.84
CA HIS A 41 10.11 10.75 -0.59
C HIS A 41 10.88 10.93 0.73
N GLU A 42 11.26 12.16 1.05
CA GLU A 42 11.87 12.56 2.32
C GLU A 42 10.97 12.28 3.54
N GLU A 43 9.68 12.62 3.46
CA GLU A 43 8.72 12.33 4.53
C GLU A 43 8.54 10.83 4.77
N VAL A 44 8.59 10.03 3.69
CA VAL A 44 8.51 8.57 3.79
C VAL A 44 9.79 8.03 4.43
N HIS A 45 10.95 8.51 4.02
CA HIS A 45 12.23 8.10 4.60
C HIS A 45 12.30 8.41 6.10
N GLN A 46 11.92 9.62 6.51
CA GLN A 46 11.93 10.02 7.92
C GLN A 46 10.98 9.18 8.79
N LYS A 47 9.79 8.84 8.25
CA LYS A 47 8.86 7.95 8.95
C LYS A 47 9.43 6.55 9.13
N HIS A 48 10.15 6.03 8.14
CA HIS A 48 10.76 4.71 8.23
C HIS A 48 11.94 4.68 9.20
N LEU A 49 12.79 5.71 9.22
CA LEU A 49 13.86 5.83 10.22
C LEU A 49 13.26 5.85 11.64
N THR A 50 12.17 6.60 11.82
CA THR A 50 11.45 6.66 13.10
C THR A 50 10.90 5.28 13.47
N ALA A 51 10.19 4.62 12.55
CA ALA A 51 9.64 3.28 12.77
C ALA A 51 10.75 2.25 13.08
N LEU A 52 11.87 2.31 12.37
CA LEU A 52 13.02 1.44 12.61
C LEU A 52 13.60 1.64 14.01
N SER A 53 13.70 2.89 14.46
CA SER A 53 14.18 3.20 15.81
C SER A 53 13.25 2.65 16.91
N GLU A 54 11.93 2.69 16.69
CA GLU A 54 10.95 2.13 17.61
C GLU A 54 10.99 0.59 17.61
N LEU A 55 11.16 -0.02 16.44
CA LEU A 55 11.34 -1.47 16.35
C LEU A 55 12.62 -1.92 17.06
N ARG A 56 13.72 -1.18 16.93
CA ARG A 56 14.97 -1.45 17.67
C ARG A 56 14.76 -1.33 19.17
N ARG A 57 14.03 -0.32 19.64
CA ARG A 57 13.64 -0.19 21.05
C ARG A 57 12.80 -1.37 21.54
N ALA A 58 11.96 -1.93 20.67
CA ALA A 58 11.15 -3.11 20.96
C ALA A 58 11.91 -4.44 20.81
N GLY A 59 13.22 -4.41 20.56
CA GLY A 59 14.09 -5.59 20.56
C GLY A 59 14.41 -6.15 19.18
N LEU A 60 14.10 -5.44 18.09
CA LEU A 60 14.60 -5.77 16.76
C LEU A 60 16.13 -5.58 16.73
N ALA A 61 16.87 -6.64 16.40
CA ALA A 61 18.33 -6.64 16.42
C ALA A 61 18.94 -7.04 15.08
N GLY A 62 20.10 -6.46 14.74
CA GLY A 62 20.89 -6.77 13.56
C GLY A 62 21.62 -5.54 12.99
N ASP A 63 22.59 -5.78 12.12
CA ASP A 63 23.44 -4.76 11.50
C ASP A 63 22.84 -4.23 10.20
N PHE A 64 21.66 -3.60 10.26
CA PHE A 64 20.98 -3.09 9.07
C PHE A 64 20.41 -1.69 9.26
N ASP A 65 20.29 -0.95 8.18
CA ASP A 65 19.70 0.39 8.16
C ASP A 65 18.74 0.59 6.97
N ALA A 66 17.87 1.59 7.07
CA ALA A 66 16.98 1.96 5.99
C ALA A 66 17.77 2.57 4.82
N MET A 67 17.64 1.99 3.64
CA MET A 67 18.29 2.48 2.42
C MET A 67 17.26 2.75 1.33
N ASP A 68 17.49 3.80 0.55
CA ASP A 68 16.72 4.10 -0.64
C ASP A 68 17.31 3.38 -1.86
N PHE A 69 16.53 2.50 -2.47
CA PHE A 69 16.91 1.73 -3.65
C PHE A 69 16.35 2.34 -4.95
N ARG A 70 15.85 3.58 -4.91
CA ARG A 70 15.22 4.32 -6.04
C ARG A 70 13.86 3.77 -6.48
N ASP A 71 13.70 2.45 -6.47
CA ASP A 71 12.42 1.76 -6.73
C ASP A 71 11.61 1.54 -5.45
N GLY A 72 12.13 1.96 -4.30
CA GLY A 72 11.50 1.85 -3.00
C GLY A 72 12.49 1.93 -1.86
N LEU A 73 11.97 1.88 -0.64
CA LEU A 73 12.78 1.81 0.58
C LEU A 73 12.98 0.35 0.99
N GLY A 74 14.20 0.00 1.38
CA GLY A 74 14.54 -1.33 1.88
C GLY A 74 15.48 -1.28 3.07
N LEU A 75 15.95 -2.44 3.49
CA LEU A 75 16.96 -2.58 4.54
C LEU A 75 18.27 -3.02 3.89
N GLY A 76 19.33 -2.25 4.10
CA GLY A 76 20.68 -2.62 3.70
C GLY A 76 21.52 -2.99 4.91
N VAL A 77 22.41 -3.96 4.74
CA VAL A 77 23.33 -4.37 5.81
C VAL A 77 24.49 -3.39 5.89
N THR A 78 24.85 -2.99 7.11
CA THR A 78 25.92 -2.01 7.37
C THR A 78 27.29 -2.66 7.60
N SER A 79 27.32 -3.98 7.75
CA SER A 79 28.54 -4.78 7.96
C SER A 79 28.70 -5.87 6.88
N SER A 80 29.92 -6.41 6.75
CA SER A 80 30.20 -7.54 5.84
C SER A 80 29.52 -8.80 6.37
N VAL A 81 28.75 -9.48 5.52
CA VAL A 81 27.97 -10.67 5.88
C VAL A 81 28.53 -11.91 5.19
N GLU A 82 28.82 -12.94 5.97
CA GLU A 82 29.17 -14.25 5.43
C GLU A 82 27.92 -15.01 4.96
N LYS A 83 28.10 -15.91 4.01
CA LYS A 83 27.01 -16.74 3.51
C LYS A 83 26.39 -17.55 4.65
N GLY A 84 25.09 -17.36 4.88
CA GLY A 84 24.33 -18.07 5.92
C GLY A 84 24.31 -17.38 7.28
N ALA A 85 24.92 -16.19 7.41
CA ALA A 85 24.82 -15.41 8.63
C ALA A 85 23.40 -14.84 8.84
N VAL A 86 23.03 -14.69 10.11
CA VAL A 86 21.76 -14.09 10.52
C VAL A 86 21.91 -12.57 10.49
N ILE A 87 21.16 -11.92 9.61
CA ILE A 87 21.23 -10.47 9.37
C ILE A 87 20.30 -9.69 10.30
N MET A 88 19.17 -10.31 10.67
CA MET A 88 18.13 -9.68 11.48
C MET A 88 17.42 -10.73 12.32
N THR A 89 17.19 -10.39 13.59
CA THR A 89 16.39 -11.19 14.52
C THR A 89 15.16 -10.39 14.93
N VAL A 90 13.98 -10.95 14.69
CA VAL A 90 12.69 -10.33 15.05
C VAL A 90 12.14 -11.03 16.28
N PRO A 91 11.95 -10.34 17.42
CA PRO A 91 11.31 -10.92 18.59
C PRO A 91 9.83 -11.24 18.29
N GLU A 92 9.33 -12.34 18.83
CA GLU A 92 7.93 -12.76 18.68
C GLU A 92 6.94 -11.70 19.19
N ALA A 93 7.37 -10.87 20.15
CA ALA A 93 6.60 -9.72 20.61
C ALA A 93 6.23 -8.74 19.48
N LEU A 94 7.08 -8.60 18.46
CA LEU A 94 6.87 -7.77 17.28
C LEU A 94 6.12 -8.49 16.15
N ALA A 95 5.90 -9.80 16.26
CA ALA A 95 5.18 -10.55 15.25
C ALA A 95 3.68 -10.18 15.29
N LEU A 96 3.14 -9.87 14.12
CA LEU A 96 1.71 -9.70 13.93
C LEU A 96 1.08 -11.09 13.82
N SER A 97 0.47 -11.58 14.90
CA SER A 97 -0.35 -12.79 14.90
C SER A 97 -1.83 -12.45 14.71
N VAL A 98 -2.55 -13.33 14.00
CA VAL A 98 -4.02 -13.27 13.87
C VAL A 98 -4.70 -13.39 15.23
N ASP A 99 -4.06 -14.08 16.17
CA ASP A 99 -4.58 -14.33 17.52
C ASP A 99 -4.39 -13.14 18.47
N ARG A 100 -3.65 -12.10 18.05
CA ARG A 100 -3.47 -10.88 18.85
C ARG A 100 -4.43 -9.78 18.39
N PRO A 101 -5.27 -9.22 19.30
CA PRO A 101 -6.17 -8.13 18.96
C PRO A 101 -5.36 -6.90 18.53
N ARG A 102 -5.70 -6.35 17.36
CA ARG A 102 -5.06 -5.15 16.81
C ARG A 102 -5.55 -3.92 17.57
N SER A 103 -4.65 -3.00 17.91
CA SER A 103 -5.04 -1.69 18.49
C SER A 103 -5.62 -0.71 17.44
N CYS A 104 -5.90 -1.16 16.22
CA CYS A 104 -6.58 -0.35 15.20
C CYS A 104 -8.08 -0.20 15.51
N VAL A 105 -8.42 0.17 16.74
CA VAL A 105 -9.72 0.76 17.08
C VAL A 105 -9.50 2.26 17.00
N ARG A 106 -10.01 2.90 15.96
CA ARG A 106 -10.03 4.37 15.89
C ARG A 106 -10.90 4.89 17.04
N PRO A 107 -10.50 5.98 17.73
CA PRO A 107 -11.41 6.70 18.60
C PRO A 107 -12.56 7.24 17.75
N GLU A 108 -13.78 7.00 18.21
CA GLU A 108 -15.00 7.67 17.73
C GLU A 108 -14.96 9.17 18.02
#